data_AF-A0A4P8EF28-F1
#
_entry.id   AF-A0A4P8EF28-F1
#
_cell.length_a   1.000
_cell.length_b   1.000
_cell.length_c   1.000
_cell.angle_alpha   90.00
_cell.angle_beta   90.00
_cell.angle_gamma   90.00
#
_symmetry.space_group_name_H-M   'P 1'
#
loop_
_entity.id
_entity.type
_entity.pdbx_description
1 polymer ?
#
loop_
_entity_poly.entity_id
_entity_poly.type
_entity_poly.pdbx_seq_one_letter_code
_entity_poly.pdbx_strand_id
1 'polypeptide(L)'
;MALAEQEMLRQKLRKRSYMELVLKFYAFAGALTALFGVFYVAYILLDINLSREVQMGLMIAFFGAVMSVVSLFGISYLRDRTQRVSLEQSDEIMKLALINEWAQFESIARSVSRVDKEDPRYFSVRRLLESLRVDEKIDDRDFRALLTALEMRNRIAHGVDAYDIEVSEVDYVSSLLRRIVSRLEETDLSKETTS
;
A
#
# COMPACT_ATOMS: atom_id res chain seq x y z
N MET A 1 8.24 8.67 -20.81
CA MET A 1 8.59 7.23 -20.72
C MET A 1 7.89 6.56 -19.55
N ALA A 2 8.04 7.05 -18.32
CA ALA A 2 7.37 6.51 -17.12
C ALA A 2 5.83 6.38 -17.21
N LEU A 3 5.14 7.31 -17.88
CA LEU A 3 3.68 7.23 -18.08
C LEU A 3 3.25 6.04 -18.97
N ALA A 4 4.04 5.72 -20.00
CA ALA A 4 3.76 4.60 -20.90
C ALA A 4 4.03 3.24 -20.23
N GLU A 5 5.04 3.17 -19.36
CA GLU A 5 5.29 2.00 -18.52
C GLU A 5 4.18 1.76 -17.50
N GLN A 6 3.67 2.82 -16.85
CA GLN A 6 2.54 2.71 -15.93
C GLN A 6 1.26 2.25 -16.64
N GLU A 7 0.97 2.76 -17.85
CA GLU A 7 -0.17 2.29 -18.64
C GLU A 7 -0.02 0.82 -19.06
N MET A 8 1.19 0.40 -19.46
CA MET A 8 1.45 -0.98 -19.85
C MET A 8 1.34 -1.95 -18.66
N LEU A 9 1.81 -1.56 -17.48
CA LEU A 9 1.65 -2.33 -16.24
C LEU A 9 0.18 -2.43 -15.81
N ARG A 10 -0.57 -1.33 -15.87
CA ARG A 10 -2.03 -1.33 -15.61
C ARG A 10 -2.79 -2.23 -16.57
N GLN A 11 -2.44 -2.22 -17.86
CA GLN A 11 -3.04 -3.13 -18.84
C GLN A 11 -2.71 -4.60 -18.58
N LYS A 12 -1.45 -4.91 -18.21
CA LYS A 12 -1.04 -6.28 -17.85
C LYS A 12 -1.77 -6.78 -16.60
N LEU A 13 -1.90 -5.95 -15.57
CA LEU A 13 -2.63 -6.28 -14.34
C LEU A 13 -4.13 -6.47 -14.59
N ARG A 14 -4.76 -5.61 -15.41
CA ARG A 14 -6.16 -5.79 -15.84
C ARG A 14 -6.36 -7.10 -16.61
N LYS A 15 -5.45 -7.43 -17.54
CA LYS A 15 -5.51 -8.69 -18.30
C LYS A 15 -5.38 -9.90 -17.38
N ARG A 16 -4.46 -9.86 -16.40
CA ARG A 16 -4.28 -10.95 -15.43
C ARG A 16 -5.53 -11.16 -14.56
N SER A 17 -6.10 -10.06 -14.05
CA SER A 17 -7.34 -10.10 -13.26
C SER A 17 -8.54 -10.63 -14.06
N TYR A 18 -8.67 -10.23 -15.34
CA TYR A 18 -9.71 -10.77 -16.21
C TYR A 18 -9.52 -12.26 -16.50
N MET A 19 -8.28 -12.69 -16.75
CA MET A 19 -7.98 -14.10 -16.99
C MET A 19 -8.26 -14.95 -15.75
N GLU A 20 -7.93 -14.46 -14.56
CA GLU A 20 -8.26 -15.14 -13.30
C GLU A 20 -9.77 -15.27 -13.08
N LEU A 21 -10.56 -14.24 -13.43
CA LEU A 21 -12.02 -14.30 -13.40
C LEU A 21 -12.56 -15.38 -14.34
N VAL A 22 -12.06 -15.43 -15.57
CA VAL A 22 -12.46 -16.44 -16.56
C VAL A 22 -12.10 -17.85 -16.08
N LEU A 23 -10.91 -18.05 -15.53
CA LEU A 23 -10.51 -19.36 -14.97
C LEU A 23 -11.40 -19.76 -13.78
N LYS A 24 -11.70 -18.84 -12.87
CA LYS A 24 -12.58 -19.09 -11.72
C LYS A 24 -14.00 -19.44 -12.16
N PHE A 25 -14.53 -18.74 -13.16
CA PHE A 25 -15.82 -19.06 -13.76
C PHE A 25 -15.81 -20.44 -14.42
N TYR A 26 -14.74 -20.78 -15.14
CA TYR A 26 -14.59 -22.08 -15.79
C TYR A 26 -14.50 -23.21 -14.77
N ALA A 27 -13.76 -23.02 -13.67
CA ALA A 27 -13.67 -23.96 -12.57
C ALA A 27 -15.03 -24.15 -11.87
N PHE A 28 -15.76 -23.05 -11.64
CA PHE A 28 -17.11 -23.11 -11.07
C PHE A 28 -18.09 -23.85 -11.99
N ALA A 29 -18.10 -23.53 -13.29
CA ALA A 29 -18.92 -24.21 -14.27
C ALA A 29 -18.58 -25.71 -14.32
N GLY A 30 -17.29 -26.07 -14.35
CA GLY A 30 -16.84 -27.45 -14.32
C GLY A 30 -17.28 -28.20 -13.06
N ALA A 31 -17.16 -27.59 -11.88
CA ALA A 31 -17.64 -28.17 -10.63
C ALA A 31 -19.16 -28.38 -10.64
N LEU A 32 -19.91 -27.42 -11.18
CA LEU A 32 -21.36 -27.51 -11.32
C LEU A 32 -21.77 -28.63 -12.29
N THR A 33 -21.10 -28.75 -13.43
CA THR A 33 -21.32 -29.84 -14.40
C THR A 33 -20.97 -31.20 -13.80
N ALA A 34 -19.87 -31.32 -13.04
CA ALA A 34 -19.52 -32.55 -12.35
C ALA A 34 -20.58 -32.95 -11.32
N LEU A 35 -21.09 -31.98 -10.57
CA LEU A 35 -22.15 -32.19 -9.58
C LEU A 35 -23.45 -32.65 -10.27
N PHE A 36 -23.81 -32.08 -11.42
CA PHE A 36 -24.90 -32.59 -12.25
C PHE A 36 -24.68 -34.02 -12.73
N GLY A 37 -23.47 -34.36 -13.16
CA GLY A 37 -23.12 -35.72 -13.58
C GLY A 37 -23.35 -36.73 -12.45
N VAL A 38 -22.92 -36.40 -11.23
CA VAL A 38 -23.14 -37.23 -10.04
C VAL A 38 -24.64 -37.37 -9.74
N PHE A 39 -25.40 -36.28 -9.75
CA PHE A 39 -26.85 -36.32 -9.52
C PHE A 39 -27.60 -37.12 -10.59
N TYR A 40 -27.22 -36.97 -11.86
CA TYR A 40 -27.84 -37.69 -12.97
C TYR A 40 -27.57 -39.20 -12.90
N VAL A 41 -26.33 -39.58 -12.58
CA VAL A 41 -25.96 -40.99 -12.38
C VAL A 41 -26.72 -41.58 -11.18
N ALA A 42 -26.80 -40.84 -10.07
CA ALA A 42 -27.59 -41.27 -8.90
C ALA A 42 -29.08 -41.41 -9.23
N TYR A 43 -29.64 -40.49 -10.01
CA TYR A 43 -31.03 -40.54 -10.46
C TYR A 43 -31.33 -41.80 -11.30
N ILE A 44 -30.45 -42.13 -12.26
CA ILE A 44 -30.58 -43.35 -13.07
C ILE A 44 -30.46 -44.61 -12.21
N LEU A 45 -29.48 -44.65 -11.29
CA LEU A 45 -29.24 -45.83 -10.45
C LEU A 45 -30.36 -46.11 -9.45
N LEU A 46 -31.11 -45.09 -9.02
CA LEU A 46 -32.17 -45.20 -8.03
C LEU A 46 -33.57 -45.42 -8.65
N ASP A 47 -33.68 -45.45 -9.98
CA ASP A 47 -34.92 -45.63 -10.75
C ASP A 47 -36.09 -44.73 -10.27
N ILE A 48 -35.76 -43.50 -9.90
CA ILE A 48 -36.73 -42.57 -9.30
C ILE A 48 -37.54 -41.92 -10.41
N ASN A 49 -38.82 -42.26 -10.54
CA ASN A 49 -39.75 -41.51 -11.39
C ASN A 49 -40.26 -40.26 -10.67
N LEU A 50 -39.61 -39.12 -10.91
CA LEU A 50 -40.06 -37.82 -10.40
C LEU A 50 -41.25 -37.29 -11.21
N SER A 51 -42.27 -36.76 -10.51
CA SER A 51 -43.35 -36.03 -11.19
C SER A 51 -42.82 -34.74 -11.83
N ARG A 52 -43.54 -34.24 -12.85
CA ARG A 52 -43.18 -33.02 -13.56
C ARG A 52 -43.12 -31.79 -12.64
N GLU A 53 -43.99 -31.73 -11.63
CA GLU A 53 -43.96 -30.64 -10.64
C GLU A 53 -42.68 -30.66 -9.82
N VAL A 54 -42.23 -31.85 -9.38
CA VAL A 54 -41.01 -31.98 -8.59
C VAL A 54 -39.78 -31.63 -9.41
N GLN A 55 -39.74 -32.01 -10.70
CA GLN A 55 -38.66 -31.62 -11.62
C GLN A 55 -38.56 -30.10 -11.79
N MET A 56 -39.69 -29.42 -11.96
CA MET A 56 -39.72 -27.95 -12.04
C MET A 56 -39.25 -27.30 -10.73
N GLY A 57 -39.71 -27.81 -9.58
CA GLY A 57 -39.26 -27.34 -8.27
C GLY A 57 -37.76 -27.49 -8.07
N LEU A 58 -37.19 -28.62 -8.48
CA LEU A 58 -35.75 -28.88 -8.41
C LEU A 58 -34.95 -27.93 -9.29
N MET A 59 -35.41 -27.66 -10.52
CA MET A 59 -34.77 -26.67 -11.39
C MET A 59 -34.79 -25.26 -10.79
N ILE A 60 -35.92 -24.82 -10.24
CA ILE A 60 -36.02 -23.48 -9.63
C ILE A 60 -35.10 -23.38 -8.41
N ALA A 61 -35.10 -24.37 -7.51
CA ALA A 61 -34.21 -24.42 -6.36
C ALA A 61 -32.73 -24.41 -6.78
N PHE A 62 -32.41 -25.14 -7.84
CA PHE A 62 -31.08 -25.20 -8.41
C PHE A 62 -30.63 -23.85 -8.98
N PHE A 63 -31.44 -23.20 -9.82
CA PHE A 63 -31.12 -21.87 -10.35
C PHE A 63 -30.95 -20.84 -9.22
N GLY A 64 -31.78 -20.93 -8.17
CA GLY A 64 -31.64 -20.12 -6.96
C GLY A 64 -30.30 -20.35 -6.26
N ALA A 65 -29.88 -21.61 -6.09
CA ALA A 65 -28.60 -21.96 -5.48
C ALA A 65 -27.41 -21.47 -6.31
N VAL A 66 -27.45 -21.66 -7.64
CA VAL A 66 -26.40 -21.16 -8.55
C VAL A 66 -26.30 -19.64 -8.48
N MET A 67 -27.42 -18.92 -8.54
CA MET A 67 -27.44 -17.46 -8.44
C MET A 67 -26.92 -16.98 -7.09
N SER A 68 -27.22 -17.68 -6.00
CA SER A 68 -26.67 -17.39 -4.67
C SER A 68 -25.14 -17.53 -4.64
N VAL A 69 -24.60 -18.62 -5.19
CA VAL A 69 -23.15 -18.82 -5.24
C VAL A 69 -22.47 -17.78 -6.13
N VAL A 70 -23.02 -17.52 -7.33
CA VAL A 70 -22.50 -16.47 -8.23
C VAL A 70 -22.49 -15.09 -7.54
N SER A 71 -23.56 -14.76 -6.81
CA SER A 71 -23.66 -13.53 -6.03
C SER A 71 -22.58 -13.44 -4.94
N LEU A 72 -22.37 -14.52 -4.18
CA LEU A 72 -21.32 -14.59 -3.15
C LEU A 72 -19.92 -14.42 -3.73
N PHE A 73 -19.64 -15.05 -4.87
CA PHE A 73 -18.37 -14.87 -5.59
C PHE A 73 -18.20 -13.42 -6.08
N GLY A 74 -19.25 -12.81 -6.60
CA GLY A 74 -19.25 -11.41 -7.02
C GLY A 74 -18.94 -10.45 -5.88
N ILE A 75 -19.58 -10.65 -4.72
CA ILE A 75 -19.36 -9.84 -3.51
C ILE A 75 -17.91 -10.03 -2.99
N SER A 76 -17.44 -11.27 -2.92
CA SER A 76 -16.07 -11.57 -2.48
C SER A 76 -15.03 -10.91 -3.39
N TYR A 77 -15.25 -10.94 -4.70
CA TYR A 77 -14.37 -10.29 -5.67
C TYR A 77 -14.35 -8.76 -5.54
N LEU A 78 -15.53 -8.13 -5.39
CA LEU A 78 -15.62 -6.69 -5.16
C LEU A 78 -14.90 -6.28 -3.87
N ARG A 79 -15.05 -7.07 -2.81
CA ARG A 79 -14.38 -6.84 -1.53
C ARG A 79 -12.87 -6.95 -1.64
N ASP A 80 -12.33 -7.98 -2.30
CA ASP A 80 -10.89 -8.14 -2.52
C ASP A 80 -10.31 -6.97 -3.33
N ARG A 81 -11.06 -6.52 -4.36
CA ARG A 81 -10.65 -5.37 -5.17
C ARG A 81 -10.63 -4.07 -4.36
N THR A 82 -11.66 -3.80 -3.55
CA THR A 82 -11.70 -2.62 -2.67
C THR A 82 -10.56 -2.64 -1.66
N GLN A 83 -10.25 -3.82 -1.10
CA GLN A 83 -9.17 -3.96 -0.12
C GLN A 83 -7.78 -3.72 -0.74
N ARG A 84 -7.54 -4.20 -1.96
CA ARG A 84 -6.28 -3.91 -2.69
C ARG A 84 -6.13 -2.43 -3.00
N VAL A 85 -7.20 -1.76 -3.45
CA VAL A 85 -7.19 -0.32 -3.71
C VAL A 85 -6.93 0.47 -2.42
N SER A 86 -7.51 0.05 -1.29
CA SER A 86 -7.25 0.71 -0.01
C SER A 86 -5.81 0.56 0.48
N LEU A 87 -5.15 -0.57 0.19
CA LEU A 87 -3.74 -0.78 0.53
C LEU A 87 -2.83 0.10 -0.33
N GLU A 88 -3.05 0.15 -1.65
CA GLU A 88 -2.30 1.04 -2.55
C GLU A 88 -2.46 2.52 -2.14
N GLN A 89 -3.67 2.94 -1.77
CA GLN A 89 -3.91 4.29 -1.25
C GLN A 89 -3.22 4.54 0.10
N SER A 90 -3.19 3.53 0.98
CA SER A 90 -2.50 3.63 2.28
C SER A 90 -1.00 3.87 2.10
N ASP A 91 -0.37 3.16 1.15
CA ASP A 91 1.07 3.31 0.87
C ASP A 91 1.40 4.70 0.32
N GLU A 92 0.57 5.24 -0.58
CA GLU A 92 0.73 6.60 -1.11
C GLU A 92 0.56 7.65 -0.01
N ILE A 93 -0.43 7.48 0.88
CA ILE A 93 -0.65 8.36 2.03
C ILE A 93 0.57 8.35 2.97
N MET A 94 1.14 7.18 3.25
CA MET A 94 2.31 7.06 4.12
C MET A 94 3.56 7.74 3.55
N LYS A 95 3.77 7.61 2.24
CA LYS A 95 4.87 8.30 1.53
C LYS A 95 4.72 9.82 1.60
N LEU A 96 3.50 10.34 1.45
CA LEU A 96 3.22 11.76 1.62
C LEU A 96 3.41 12.21 3.07
N ALA A 97 3.03 11.40 4.06
CA ALA A 97 3.26 11.67 5.46
C ALA A 97 4.75 11.81 5.78
N LEU A 98 5.60 10.93 5.23
CA LEU A 98 7.05 11.01 5.39
C LEU A 98 7.63 12.31 4.80
N ILE A 99 7.16 12.76 3.64
CA ILE A 99 7.57 14.06 3.06
C ILE A 99 7.23 15.21 4.02
N ASN A 100 6.05 15.16 4.63
CA ASN A 100 5.61 16.19 5.58
C ASN A 100 6.46 16.17 6.87
N GLU A 101 6.76 14.98 7.40
CA GLU A 101 7.64 14.84 8.57
C GLU A 101 9.06 15.33 8.28
N TRP A 102 9.58 15.05 7.08
CA TRP A 102 10.86 15.57 6.64
C TRP A 102 10.87 17.10 6.55
N ALA A 103 9.79 17.70 6.03
CA ALA A 103 9.66 19.16 5.97
C ALA A 103 9.62 19.80 7.37
N GLN A 104 8.94 19.17 8.33
CA GLN A 104 8.95 19.61 9.74
C GLN A 104 10.35 19.51 10.34
N PHE A 105 11.03 18.38 10.14
CA PHE A 105 12.42 18.21 10.55
C PHE A 105 13.31 19.31 9.97
N GLU A 106 13.25 19.58 8.65
CA GLU A 106 14.05 20.63 8.02
C GLU A 106 13.77 22.01 8.61
N SER A 107 12.50 22.33 8.87
CA SER A 107 12.12 23.61 9.47
C SER A 107 12.77 23.81 10.85
N ILE A 108 12.69 22.79 11.71
CA ILE A 108 13.23 22.83 13.08
C ILE A 108 14.75 22.76 13.06
N ALA A 109 15.33 21.87 12.25
CA ALA A 109 16.76 21.78 12.03
C ALA A 109 17.35 23.14 11.62
N ARG A 110 16.66 23.87 10.74
CA ARG A 110 17.09 25.20 10.31
C ARG A 110 16.99 26.25 11.41
N SER A 111 15.95 26.22 12.25
CA SER A 111 15.81 27.18 13.35
C SER A 111 16.90 27.01 14.40
N VAL A 112 17.33 25.78 14.66
CA VAL A 112 18.38 25.49 15.66
C VAL A 112 19.80 25.50 15.08
N SER A 113 19.94 25.45 13.75
CA SER A 113 21.25 25.51 13.08
C SER A 113 21.76 26.95 12.96
N ARG A 114 23.08 27.13 13.05
CA ARG A 114 23.74 28.43 12.85
C ARG A 114 23.99 28.77 11.37
N VAL A 115 23.28 28.11 10.45
CA VAL A 115 23.48 28.37 9.02
C VAL A 115 22.85 29.70 8.67
N ASP A 116 23.69 30.67 8.29
CA ASP A 116 23.26 32.01 7.98
C ASP A 116 22.29 32.02 6.79
N LYS A 117 21.20 32.80 6.89
CA LYS A 117 20.17 32.88 5.84
C LYS A 117 20.71 33.55 4.57
N GLU A 118 21.79 34.31 4.70
CA GLU A 118 22.47 34.99 3.61
C GLU A 118 23.47 34.08 2.86
N ASP A 119 23.81 32.88 3.38
CA ASP A 119 24.65 31.93 2.65
C ASP A 119 23.84 31.30 1.51
N PRO A 120 24.29 31.37 0.23
CA PRO A 120 23.63 30.69 -0.89
C PRO A 120 23.44 29.19 -0.68
N ARG A 121 24.24 28.59 0.21
CA ARG A 121 24.22 27.18 0.56
C ARG A 121 23.27 26.86 1.72
N TYR A 122 22.55 27.85 2.24
CA TYR A 122 21.49 27.66 3.23
C TYR A 122 20.53 26.56 2.78
N PHE A 123 20.12 26.54 1.51
CA PHE A 123 19.19 25.53 0.98
C PHE A 123 19.76 24.11 0.87
N SER A 124 21.06 23.90 1.08
CA SER A 124 21.66 22.57 1.02
C SER A 124 21.34 21.75 2.27
N VAL A 125 20.47 20.75 2.11
CA VAL A 125 20.07 19.82 3.19
C VAL A 125 21.28 19.06 3.74
N ARG A 126 22.23 18.66 2.90
CA ARG A 126 23.44 17.98 3.35
C ARG A 126 24.29 18.85 4.27
N ARG A 127 24.42 20.15 3.96
CA ARG A 127 25.12 21.10 4.83
C ARG A 127 24.38 21.37 6.13
N LEU A 128 23.06 21.40 6.10
CA LEU A 128 22.25 21.48 7.31
C LEU A 128 22.56 20.32 8.25
N LEU A 129 22.60 19.09 7.73
CA LEU A 129 22.97 17.90 8.51
C LEU A 129 24.42 17.96 9.03
N GLU A 130 25.36 18.40 8.20
CA GLU A 130 26.77 18.58 8.62
C GLU A 130 26.90 19.62 9.74
N SER A 131 26.18 20.73 9.63
CA SER A 131 26.11 21.79 10.65
C SER A 131 25.58 21.25 11.97
N LEU A 132 24.44 20.55 11.95
CA LEU A 132 23.87 19.93 13.16
C LEU A 132 24.83 18.93 13.82
N ARG A 133 25.62 18.19 13.03
CA ARG A 133 26.62 17.25 13.55
C ARG A 133 27.80 17.97 14.18
N VAL A 134 28.32 19.00 13.52
CA VAL A 134 29.44 19.82 14.02
C VAL A 134 29.04 20.56 15.31
N ASP A 135 27.80 21.02 15.40
CA ASP A 135 27.24 21.66 16.59
C ASP A 135 26.81 20.65 17.68
N GLU A 136 27.16 19.36 17.52
CA GLU A 136 26.85 18.24 18.43
C GLU A 136 25.36 18.09 18.77
N LYS A 137 24.46 18.62 17.92
CA LYS A 137 23.00 18.49 18.07
C LYS A 137 22.52 17.10 17.72
N ILE A 138 23.21 16.45 16.80
CA ILE A 138 22.99 15.07 16.37
C ILE A 138 24.31 14.30 16.44
N ASP A 139 24.24 13.00 16.70
CA ASP A 139 25.42 12.14 16.73
C ASP A 139 25.75 11.55 15.34
N ASP A 140 26.88 10.84 15.21
CA ASP A 140 27.28 10.20 13.96
C ASP A 140 26.31 9.11 13.47
N ARG A 141 25.56 8.50 14.38
CA ARG A 141 24.56 7.49 14.04
C ARG A 141 23.33 8.16 13.44
N ASP A 142 22.84 9.22 14.06
CA ASP A 142 21.75 10.06 13.57
C ASP A 142 22.10 10.68 12.22
N PHE A 143 23.32 11.20 12.07
CA PHE A 143 23.78 11.78 10.80
C PHE A 143 23.71 10.79 9.64
N ARG A 144 24.23 9.56 9.84
CA ARG A 144 24.14 8.50 8.81
C ARG A 144 22.70 8.11 8.52
N ALA A 145 21.87 7.99 9.56
CA ALA A 145 20.47 7.62 9.40
C ALA A 145 19.65 8.71 8.68
N LEU A 146 19.95 9.99 8.93
CA LEU A 146 19.35 11.12 8.22
C LEU A 146 19.80 11.21 6.76
N LEU A 147 21.02 10.78 6.42
CA LEU A 147 21.44 10.67 5.01
C LEU A 147 20.63 9.58 4.28
N THR A 148 20.42 8.42 4.90
CA THR A 148 19.56 7.36 4.34
C THR A 148 18.11 7.86 4.18
N ALA A 149 17.60 8.58 5.18
CA ALA A 149 16.28 9.19 5.12
C ALA A 149 16.15 10.24 3.99
N LEU A 150 17.20 11.03 3.75
CA LEU A 150 17.25 11.98 2.63
C LEU A 150 17.22 11.27 1.27
N GLU A 151 17.96 10.18 1.12
CA GLU A 151 17.92 9.34 -0.10
C GLU A 151 16.52 8.78 -0.33
N MET A 152 15.87 8.25 0.71
CA MET A 152 14.49 7.77 0.64
C MET A 152 13.51 8.87 0.25
N ARG A 153 13.58 10.04 0.89
CA ARG A 153 12.77 11.22 0.56
C ARG A 153 12.95 11.63 -0.90
N ASN A 154 14.19 11.62 -1.40
CA ASN A 154 14.46 11.97 -2.80
C ASN A 154 13.89 10.93 -3.78
N ARG A 155 14.01 9.63 -3.47
CA ARG A 155 13.38 8.56 -4.26
C ARG A 155 11.87 8.75 -4.35
N ILE A 156 11.22 9.01 -3.21
CA ILE A 156 9.77 9.27 -3.15
C ILE A 156 9.41 10.53 -3.93
N ALA A 157 10.09 11.65 -3.69
CA ALA A 157 9.77 12.95 -4.30
C ALA A 157 9.99 12.97 -5.82
N HIS A 158 10.98 12.25 -6.32
CA HIS A 158 11.27 12.15 -7.76
C HIS A 158 10.55 10.98 -8.44
N GLY A 159 9.81 10.16 -7.69
CA GLY A 159 9.09 8.99 -8.21
C GLY A 159 9.99 7.88 -8.74
N VAL A 160 11.30 7.95 -8.49
CA VAL A 160 12.29 6.95 -8.89
C VAL A 160 12.28 5.83 -7.85
N ASP A 161 11.87 4.63 -8.24
CA ASP A 161 11.81 3.44 -7.39
C ASP A 161 10.94 3.59 -6.13
N ALA A 162 9.97 4.51 -6.14
CA ALA A 162 9.06 4.74 -5.02
C ALA A 162 8.17 3.52 -4.74
N TYR A 163 8.00 2.60 -5.69
CA TYR A 163 7.23 1.36 -5.52
C TYR A 163 8.00 0.25 -4.77
N ASP A 164 9.34 0.34 -4.71
CA ASP A 164 10.19 -0.67 -4.07
C ASP A 164 10.51 -0.35 -2.61
N ILE A 165 9.96 0.75 -2.07
CA ILE A 165 10.16 1.15 -0.67
C ILE A 165 9.12 0.43 0.18
N GLU A 166 9.58 -0.38 1.14
CA GLU A 166 8.68 -1.10 2.03
C GLU A 166 8.05 -0.15 3.06
N VAL A 167 6.80 -0.44 3.44
CA VAL A 167 6.04 0.31 4.46
C VAL A 167 6.79 0.37 5.79
N SER A 168 7.45 -0.72 6.17
CA SER A 168 8.29 -0.84 7.37
C SER A 168 9.47 0.14 7.38
N GLU A 169 10.07 0.40 6.21
CA GLU A 169 11.18 1.33 6.07
C GLU A 169 10.71 2.78 6.24
N VAL A 170 9.55 3.12 5.68
CA VAL A 170 8.92 4.44 5.83
C VAL A 170 8.60 4.71 7.30
N ASP A 171 7.97 3.76 8.00
CA ASP A 171 7.66 3.88 9.42
C ASP A 171 8.91 4.04 10.30
N TYR A 172 9.97 3.27 10.01
CA TYR A 172 11.23 3.39 10.72
C TYR A 172 11.82 4.80 10.56
N VAL A 173 11.87 5.34 9.34
CA VAL A 173 12.39 6.68 9.07
C VAL A 173 11.53 7.77 9.72
N SER A 174 10.21 7.68 9.63
CA SER A 174 9.30 8.61 10.31
C SER A 174 9.54 8.62 11.83
N SER A 175 9.67 7.44 12.45
CA SER A 175 9.95 7.34 13.89
C SER A 175 11.31 7.95 14.28
N LEU A 176 12.31 7.82 13.41
CA LEU A 176 13.63 8.41 13.58
C LEU A 176 13.55 9.93 13.51
N LEU A 177 12.87 10.48 12.50
CA LEU A 177 12.69 11.92 12.33
C LEU A 177 12.02 12.56 13.53
N ARG A 178 10.89 11.98 14.00
CA ARG A 178 10.18 12.47 15.19
C ARG A 178 11.09 12.48 16.43
N ARG A 179 11.87 11.42 16.64
CA ARG A 179 12.80 11.34 17.78
C ARG A 179 13.88 12.42 17.74
N ILE A 180 14.46 12.64 16.56
CA ILE A 180 15.49 13.67 16.38
C ILE A 180 14.87 15.05 16.56
N VAL A 181 13.70 15.30 15.99
CA VAL A 181 12.96 16.55 16.17
C VAL A 181 12.71 16.85 17.65
N SER A 182 12.16 15.90 18.42
CA SER A 182 11.92 16.11 19.85
C SER A 182 13.19 16.46 20.62
N ARG A 183 14.32 15.81 20.30
CA ARG A 183 15.63 16.16 20.90
C ARG A 183 16.09 17.57 20.54
N LEU A 184 15.88 18.00 19.29
CA LEU A 184 16.28 19.34 18.83
C LEU A 184 15.46 20.43 19.55
N GLU A 185 14.15 20.21 19.71
CA GLU A 185 13.24 21.11 20.43
C GLU A 185 13.60 21.22 21.92
N GLU A 186 13.87 20.11 22.60
CA GLU A 186 14.30 20.10 24.01
C GLU A 186 15.61 20.87 24.22
N THR A 187 16.54 20.74 23.26
CA THR A 187 17.83 21.43 23.34
C THR A 187 17.69 22.95 23.17
N ASP A 188 16.67 23.42 22.46
CA ASP A 188 16.42 24.85 22.25
C ASP A 188 15.79 25.49 23.50
N LEU A 189 14.79 24.83 24.09
CA LEU A 189 14.11 25.28 25.31
C LEU A 189 15.05 25.39 26.52
N SER A 190 16.04 24.50 26.62
CA SER A 190 17.05 24.54 27.70
C SER A 190 17.95 25.78 27.66
N LYS A 191 18.13 26.42 26.49
CA LYS A 191 18.96 27.63 26.35
C LYS A 191 18.21 28.90 26.72
N GLU A 192 16.91 28.97 26.43
CA GLU A 192 16.07 30.13 26.79
C GLU A 192 15.83 30.26 28.29
N THR A 193 15.90 29.18 29.08
CA THR A 193 15.67 29.22 30.53
C THR A 193 16.89 29.64 31.36
N THR A 194 18.08 29.67 30.75
CA THR A 194 19.35 30.05 31.41
C THR A 194 19.90 31.40 30.96
N SER A 195 19.19 32.14 30.10
CA SER A 195 19.55 33.48 29.66
C SER A 195 18.69 34.57 30.30
#